data_AF-A0A1S8BEM4-F1
#
_entry.id   AF-A0A1S8BEM4-F1
#
_cell.length_a   1.000
_cell.length_b   1.000
_cell.length_c   1.000
_cell.angle_alpha   90.00
_cell.angle_beta   90.00
_cell.angle_gamma   90.00
#
_symmetry.space_group_name_H-M   'P 1'
#
loop_
_entity.id
_entity.type
_entity.pdbx_description
1 polymer ?
#
loop_
_entity_poly.entity_id
_entity_poly.type
_entity_poly.pdbx_seq_one_letter_code
_entity_poly.pdbx_strand_id
1 'polypeptide(L)'
;MPGAIYVLVSAMAGSIVTRNRNILLRSTVPVAVGIVASWAILPLTTRNVGDLVWTYEERYPVIAENHLRAKERATRFVQTGIAHSKMTAAMLEEKIGDAREAVEDWVRKGK
;
A
#
# COMPACT_ATOMS: atom_id res chain seq x y z
N MET A 1 -6.26 -19.57 -17.52
CA MET A 1 -6.25 -19.70 -16.05
C MET A 1 -7.10 -18.59 -15.45
N PRO A 2 -8.17 -18.89 -14.69
CA PRO A 2 -9.06 -17.87 -14.11
C PRO A 2 -8.34 -16.83 -13.24
N GLY A 3 -7.32 -17.25 -12.48
CA GLY A 3 -6.55 -16.36 -11.59
C GLY A 3 -5.86 -15.20 -12.31
N ALA A 4 -5.32 -15.41 -13.50
CA ALA A 4 -4.67 -14.34 -14.27
C ALA A 4 -5.68 -13.26 -14.72
N ILE A 5 -6.91 -13.67 -15.05
CA ILE A 5 -7.99 -12.74 -15.41
C ILE A 5 -8.35 -11.89 -14.20
N TYR A 6 -8.48 -12.48 -13.01
CA TYR A 6 -8.78 -11.71 -11.81
C TYR A 6 -7.69 -10.70 -11.47
N VAL A 7 -6.41 -11.04 -11.65
CA VAL A 7 -5.30 -10.09 -11.47
C VAL A 7 -5.42 -8.90 -12.43
N LEU A 8 -5.73 -9.16 -13.71
CA LEU A 8 -5.94 -8.10 -14.70
C LEU A 8 -7.15 -7.23 -14.35
N VAL A 9 -8.26 -7.83 -13.94
CA VAL A 9 -9.46 -7.10 -13.52
C VAL A 9 -9.16 -6.23 -12.30
N SER A 10 -8.41 -6.73 -11.31
CA SER A 10 -7.97 -5.95 -10.16
C SER A 10 -7.11 -4.75 -10.59
N ALA A 11 -6.14 -4.94 -11.48
CA ALA A 11 -5.33 -3.84 -12.01
C ALA A 11 -6.19 -2.78 -12.74
N MET A 12 -7.14 -3.22 -13.57
CA MET A 12 -8.09 -2.33 -14.26
C MET A 12 -8.98 -1.56 -13.26
N ALA A 13 -9.42 -2.20 -12.18
CA ALA A 13 -10.15 -1.51 -11.12
C ALA A 13 -9.30 -0.39 -10.50
N GLY A 14 -8.00 -0.61 -10.29
CA GLY A 14 -7.06 0.44 -9.86
C GLY A 14 -6.99 1.63 -10.84
N SER A 15 -7.08 1.37 -12.15
CA SER A 15 -7.12 2.41 -13.18
C SER A 15 -8.43 3.20 -13.17
N ILE A 16 -9.54 2.56 -12.83
CA ILE A 16 -10.84 3.23 -12.72
C ILE A 16 -10.83 4.17 -11.50
N VAL A 17 -10.32 3.70 -10.36
CA VAL A 17 -10.23 4.48 -9.12
C VAL A 17 -9.36 5.74 -9.30
N THR A 18 -8.29 5.63 -10.08
CA THR A 18 -7.36 6.75 -10.34
C THR A 18 -7.64 7.53 -11.62
N ARG A 19 -8.77 7.28 -12.27
CA ARG A 19 -9.11 7.84 -13.59
C ARG A 19 -9.01 9.37 -13.66
N ASN A 20 -9.42 10.06 -12.58
CA ASN A 20 -9.41 11.52 -12.47
C ASN A 20 -8.33 12.05 -11.51
N ARG A 21 -7.21 11.33 -11.39
CA ARG A 21 -6.06 11.74 -10.57
C ARG A 21 -4.88 12.06 -11.48
N ASN A 22 -3.84 12.66 -10.89
CA ASN A 22 -2.61 13.02 -11.59
C ASN A 22 -1.99 11.80 -12.32
N ILE A 23 -1.22 12.06 -13.39
CA ILE A 23 -0.60 11.04 -14.25
C ILE A 23 0.24 10.02 -13.46
N LEU A 24 0.87 10.48 -12.37
CA LEU A 24 1.63 9.61 -11.46
C LEU A 24 0.74 8.55 -10.82
N LEU A 25 -0.41 8.94 -10.26
CA LEU A 25 -1.33 7.98 -9.63
C LEU A 25 -2.01 7.09 -10.65
N ARG A 26 -2.37 7.65 -11.82
CA ARG A 26 -3.00 6.91 -12.91
C ARG A 26 -2.12 5.81 -13.50
N SER A 27 -0.80 5.96 -13.43
CA SER A 27 0.16 4.95 -13.91
C SER A 27 0.59 3.99 -12.81
N THR A 28 0.88 4.49 -11.61
CA THR A 28 1.43 3.67 -10.52
C THR A 28 0.39 2.81 -9.80
N VAL A 29 -0.82 3.31 -9.57
CA VAL A 29 -1.83 2.58 -8.80
C VAL A 29 -2.31 1.30 -9.49
N PRO A 30 -2.63 1.29 -10.80
CA PRO A 30 -3.02 0.05 -11.49
C PRO A 30 -1.93 -1.03 -11.40
N VAL A 31 -0.66 -0.62 -11.56
CA VAL A 31 0.50 -1.51 -11.47
C VAL A 31 0.65 -2.07 -10.06
N ALA A 32 0.59 -1.22 -9.04
CA ALA A 32 0.67 -1.63 -7.65
C ALA A 32 -0.45 -2.61 -7.28
N VAL A 33 -1.69 -2.32 -7.68
CA VAL A 33 -2.84 -3.20 -7.45
C VAL A 33 -2.66 -4.54 -8.17
N GLY A 34 -2.17 -4.53 -9.42
CA GLY A 34 -1.87 -5.75 -10.17
C GLY A 34 -0.82 -6.63 -9.49
N ILE A 35 0.26 -6.04 -8.98
CA ILE A 35 1.33 -6.76 -8.25
C ILE A 35 0.77 -7.39 -6.97
N VAL A 36 0.02 -6.62 -6.18
CA VAL A 36 -0.61 -7.11 -4.94
C VAL A 36 -1.62 -8.22 -5.25
N ALA A 37 -2.44 -8.05 -6.29
CA ALA A 37 -3.40 -9.05 -6.72
C ALA A 37 -2.71 -10.33 -7.22
N SER A 38 -1.59 -10.22 -7.93
CA SER A 38 -0.81 -11.39 -8.35
C SER A 38 -0.35 -12.20 -7.14
N TRP A 39 0.14 -11.53 -6.10
CA TRP A 39 0.58 -12.20 -4.88
C TRP A 39 -0.57 -12.83 -4.09
N ALA A 40 -1.75 -12.18 -4.07
CA ALA A 40 -2.92 -12.67 -3.35
C ALA A 40 -3.68 -13.79 -4.09
N ILE A 41 -3.83 -13.69 -5.40
CA ILE A 41 -4.66 -14.58 -6.23
C ILE A 41 -3.84 -15.71 -6.84
N LEU A 42 -2.58 -15.44 -7.22
CA LEU A 42 -1.66 -16.42 -7.81
C LEU A 42 -0.39 -16.58 -6.94
N PRO A 43 -0.52 -17.00 -5.66
CA PRO A 43 0.59 -16.99 -4.72
C PRO A 43 1.71 -17.95 -5.13
N LEU A 44 1.37 -19.15 -5.63
CA LEU A 44 2.37 -20.15 -6.05
C LEU A 44 3.16 -19.67 -7.27
N THR A 45 2.48 -19.18 -8.31
CA THR A 45 3.14 -18.67 -9.51
C THR A 45 4.01 -17.46 -9.19
N THR A 46 3.50 -16.52 -8.40
CA THR A 46 4.24 -15.29 -8.04
C THR A 46 5.48 -15.63 -7.23
N ARG A 47 5.40 -16.57 -6.27
CA ARG A 47 6.56 -17.01 -5.48
C ARG A 47 7.57 -17.76 -6.35
N ASN A 48 7.14 -18.73 -7.15
CA ASN A 48 8.04 -19.49 -8.01
C ASN A 48 8.81 -18.61 -9.00
N VAL A 49 8.15 -17.63 -9.62
CA VAL A 49 8.82 -16.66 -10.50
C VAL A 49 9.80 -15.79 -9.71
N GLY A 50 9.43 -15.36 -8.50
CA GLY A 50 10.31 -14.63 -7.60
C GLY A 50 11.55 -15.43 -7.21
N ASP A 51 11.40 -16.70 -6.85
CA ASP A 51 12.50 -17.58 -6.49
C ASP A 51 13.42 -17.86 -7.69
N LEU A 52 12.84 -17.97 -8.88
CA LEU A 52 13.61 -18.10 -10.12
C LEU A 52 14.43 -16.84 -10.39
N VAL A 53 13.82 -15.66 -10.28
CA VAL A 53 14.52 -14.37 -10.42
C VAL A 53 15.65 -14.27 -9.40
N TRP A 54 15.37 -14.60 -8.13
CA TRP A 54 16.38 -14.61 -7.07
C TRP A 54 17.57 -15.52 -7.40
N THR A 55 17.31 -16.73 -7.91
CA THR A 55 18.35 -17.68 -8.31
C THR A 55 19.26 -17.11 -9.41
N TYR A 56 18.73 -16.29 -10.32
CA TYR A 56 19.53 -15.60 -11.32
C TYR A 56 20.30 -14.41 -10.74
N GLU A 57 19.68 -13.63 -9.87
CA GLU A 57 20.29 -12.49 -9.21
C GLU A 57 21.45 -12.90 -8.28
N GLU A 58 21.35 -14.05 -7.61
CA GLU A 58 22.39 -14.57 -6.71
C GLU A 58 23.71 -14.84 -7.43
N ARG A 59 23.68 -15.10 -8.74
CA ARG A 59 24.89 -15.22 -9.56
C ARG A 59 25.64 -13.89 -9.73
N TYR A 60 25.00 -12.77 -9.45
CA TYR A 60 25.53 -11.42 -9.56
C TYR A 60 25.41 -10.69 -8.21
N PRO A 61 26.44 -10.71 -7.35
CA PRO A 61 26.34 -10.27 -5.95
C PRO A 61 25.88 -8.81 -5.81
N VAL A 62 26.28 -7.93 -6.72
CA VAL A 62 25.87 -6.52 -6.74
C VAL A 62 24.35 -6.36 -6.95
N ILE A 63 23.73 -7.22 -7.76
CA ILE A 63 22.29 -7.17 -8.02
C ILE A 63 21.54 -7.72 -6.80
N ALA A 64 21.97 -8.88 -6.28
CA ALA A 64 21.37 -9.49 -5.10
C ALA A 64 21.40 -8.57 -3.87
N GLU A 65 22.54 -7.93 -3.59
CA GLU A 65 22.65 -6.96 -2.49
C GLU A 65 21.71 -5.77 -2.66
N ASN A 66 21.61 -5.24 -3.89
CA ASN A 66 20.72 -4.11 -4.18
C ASN A 66 19.24 -4.52 -4.10
N HIS A 67 18.88 -5.74 -4.51
CA HIS A 67 17.54 -6.29 -4.30
C HIS A 67 17.20 -6.30 -2.81
N LEU A 68 18.07 -6.89 -1.96
CA LEU A 68 17.84 -6.97 -0.52
C LEU A 68 17.69 -5.58 0.11
N ARG A 69 18.53 -4.62 -0.27
CA ARG A 69 18.43 -3.22 0.19
C ARG A 69 17.13 -2.57 -0.26
N ALA A 70 16.69 -2.78 -1.50
CA ALA A 70 15.44 -2.25 -2.02
C ALA A 70 14.24 -2.84 -1.26
N LYS A 71 14.24 -4.15 -1.04
CA LYS A 71 13.24 -4.86 -0.25
C LYS A 71 13.16 -4.31 1.17
N GLU A 72 14.29 -4.14 1.84
CA GLU A 72 14.33 -3.61 3.21
C GLU A 72 13.79 -2.17 3.28
N ARG A 73 14.14 -1.31 2.32
CA ARG A 73 13.60 0.05 2.22
C ARG A 73 12.08 0.03 2.01
N ALA A 74 11.58 -0.82 1.12
CA ALA A 74 10.14 -0.95 0.89
C ALA A 74 9.42 -1.44 2.15
N THR A 75 9.96 -2.44 2.85
CA THR A 75 9.40 -2.94 4.12
C THR A 75 9.35 -1.85 5.19
N ARG A 76 10.45 -1.11 5.37
CA ARG A 76 10.48 0.03 6.31
C ARG A 76 9.45 1.09 5.94
N PHE A 77 9.36 1.47 4.67
CA PHE A 77 8.40 2.47 4.20
C PHE A 77 6.95 2.05 4.52
N VAL A 78 6.59 0.79 4.26
CA VAL A 78 5.27 0.26 4.59
C VAL A 78 5.01 0.27 6.10
N GLN A 79 5.96 -0.20 6.91
CA GLN A 79 5.84 -0.21 8.37
C GLN A 79 5.69 1.19 8.94
N THR A 80 6.51 2.15 8.51
CA THR A 80 6.43 3.55 8.94
C THR A 80 5.12 4.19 8.49
N GLY A 81 4.62 3.87 7.30
CA GLY A 81 3.34 4.34 6.80
C GLY A 81 2.16 3.84 7.65
N ILE A 82 2.16 2.55 8.01
CA ILE A 82 1.15 1.97 8.90
C ILE A 82 1.20 2.66 10.27
N ALA A 83 2.40 2.83 10.85
CA ALA A 83 2.56 3.51 12.13
C ALA A 83 2.03 4.95 12.10
N HIS A 84 2.38 5.73 11.08
CA HIS A 84 1.88 7.10 10.91
C HIS A 84 0.37 7.14 10.69
N SER A 85 -0.22 6.22 9.91
CA SER A 85 -1.68 6.18 9.72
C SER A 85 -2.43 5.93 11.03
N LYS A 86 -1.91 5.06 11.90
CA LYS A 86 -2.48 4.78 13.22
C LYS A 86 -2.37 6.00 14.14
N MET A 87 -1.21 6.66 14.13
CA MET A 87 -0.99 7.89 14.88
C MET A 87 -1.93 9.00 14.42
N THR A 88 -2.11 9.20 13.11
CA THR A 88 -3.05 10.18 12.56
C THR A 88 -4.49 9.87 12.96
N ALA A 89 -4.90 8.60 12.93
CA ALA A 89 -6.23 8.21 13.39
C ALA A 89 -6.45 8.53 14.88
N ALA A 90 -5.49 8.20 15.74
CA ALA A 90 -5.55 8.52 17.17
C ALA A 90 -5.63 10.05 17.42
N MET A 91 -4.84 10.84 16.68
CA MET A 91 -4.89 12.30 16.78
C MET A 91 -6.26 12.87 16.33
N LEU A 92 -6.89 12.28 15.32
CA LEU A 92 -8.24 12.69 14.91
C LEU A 92 -9.28 12.36 15.97
N GLU A 93 -9.18 11.19 16.61
CA GLU A 93 -10.05 10.82 17.73
C GLU A 93 -9.91 11.79 18.91
N GLU A 94 -8.68 12.13 19.28
CA GLU A 94 -8.38 13.12 20.33
C GLU A 94 -9.00 14.49 19.99
N LYS A 95 -8.78 14.99 18.77
CA LYS A 95 -9.34 16.27 18.33
C LYS A 95 -10.87 16.29 18.27
N ILE A 96 -11.49 15.16 17.91
CA ILE A 96 -12.96 15.03 17.95
C ILE A 96 -13.45 15.06 19.40
N GLY A 97 -12.70 14.45 20.33
CA GLY A 97 -12.94 14.54 21.77
C GLY A 97 -12.89 15.99 22.25
N ASP A 98 -11.79 16.69 22.01
CA ASP A 98 -11.60 18.10 22.40
C ASP A 98 -12.69 19.01 21.81
N ALA A 99 -13.05 18.78 20.53
CA ALA A 99 -14.09 19.55 19.87
C ALA A 99 -15.48 19.31 20.50
N ARG A 100 -15.78 18.07 20.89
CA ARG A 100 -17.03 17.75 21.61
C ARG A 100 -17.06 18.41 22.98
N GLU A 101 -15.96 18.33 23.73
CA GLU A 101 -15.85 18.95 25.05
C GLU A 101 -16.01 20.47 24.95
N ALA A 102 -15.34 21.12 23.99
CA ALA A 102 -15.47 22.56 23.77
C ALA A 102 -16.90 22.98 23.40
N VAL A 103 -17.61 22.17 22.61
CA VAL A 103 -19.03 22.40 22.30
C VAL A 103 -19.91 22.20 23.53
N GLU A 104 -19.66 21.16 24.33
CA GLU A 104 -20.39 20.91 25.58
C GLU A 104 -20.20 22.07 26.57
N ASP A 105 -18.95 22.53 26.71
CA ASP A 105 -18.59 23.68 27.55
C ASP A 105 -19.26 24.97 27.10
N TRP A 106 -19.38 25.19 25.78
CA TRP A 106 -20.07 26.34 25.21
C TRP A 106 -21.58 26.30 25.49
N VAL A 107 -22.20 25.12 25.36
CA VAL A 107 -23.61 24.91 25.74
C VAL A 107 -23.79 25.12 27.25
N ARG A 108 -22.86 24.63 28.08
CA ARG A 108 -22.90 24.80 29.54
C ARG A 108 -22.74 26.25 29.98
N LYS A 109 -21.93 27.04 29.27
CA LYS A 109 -21.64 28.46 29.57
C LYS A 109 -22.72 29.43 29.08
N GLY A 110 -23.79 28.94 28.44
CA GLY A 110 -25.01 29.71 28.25
C GLY A 110 -25.06 30.52 26.95
N LYS A 111 -25.54 29.86 25.90
CA LYS A 111 -26.91 30.15 25.45
C LYS A 111 -27.83 29.06 25.95
#